data_AF-A0A8T2WCY0-F1
#
_entry.id   AF-A0A8T2WCY0-F1
#
_cell.length_a   1.000
_cell.length_b   1.000
_cell.length_c   1.000
_cell.angle_alpha   90.00
_cell.angle_beta   90.00
_cell.angle_gamma   90.00
#
_symmetry.space_group_name_H-M   'P 1'
#
loop_
_entity.id
_entity.type
_entity.pdbx_description
1 polymer ?
#
loop_
_entity_poly.entity_id
_entity_poly.type
_entity_poly.pdbx_seq_one_letter_code
_entity_poly.pdbx_strand_id
1 'polypeptide(L)'
;MLERTLGRDMTATGRYPPVPKYPPIAFYSAIRLGDPEQLAKIMETDPYFITQDNGAGAPVHFATTYKQLDMLHHLLNNGAEVNQRDEKGFTPLHRAAYLAHYDGYLEIYEYLLSRGADPSLLSEDFDPYLNPGPKRPIEVATDDETVRAKLVALEKKYAKVKKARQPHPHVGDWWTIYDYGLEQVKKWDTTYVHPYPEVLRRAREEKERKAAKAERRKAKADAAAKGITLPIKKAAPTGPIGFLFPGQGSQAVGMLKESKDLPAVKKMLETAKKVLGYDLLSICLEGPKESLDDTVHSQPALFVAGLAAVERLRAENPSAVDNAAVAAGLSLGEYTALVFAGAMSFEDGLKVVKVRAESMKAAAAAGRPHGMLSVVGLSDADVDSVCEQVRTKMPDSVCVLANYLFPQGRVISGHKDALEEAQRIATAKGALKAVVLAVSGAFHTELMSPARDALTAALDTVTINDPVIPVYSNVTGEPFRDAKHIKEMLPRQLVEPVRWEGTLKNLVAAGKTQLYELGPGAQIKAMVRRIDNSVWSGFKNMAA
;
A
#
# COMPACT_ATOMS: atom_id res chain seq x y z
N MET A 1 -8.34 -22.18 32.74
CA MET A 1 -7.76 -22.50 31.42
C MET A 1 -8.52 -21.68 30.39
N LEU A 2 -7.98 -20.52 30.03
CA LEU A 2 -8.52 -19.63 28.99
C LEU A 2 -7.63 -19.87 27.77
N GLU A 3 -8.13 -20.62 26.80
CA GLU A 3 -7.43 -20.82 25.53
C GLU A 3 -7.29 -19.48 24.82
N ARG A 4 -6.03 -19.09 24.61
CA ARG A 4 -5.63 -18.01 23.73
C ARG A 4 -6.10 -18.35 22.31
N THR A 5 -7.17 -17.72 21.85
CA THR A 5 -7.43 -17.58 20.41
C THR A 5 -6.33 -16.69 19.84
N LEU A 6 -5.27 -17.34 19.35
CA LEU A 6 -4.22 -16.77 18.51
C LEU A 6 -4.88 -16.15 17.27
N GLY A 7 -5.14 -14.84 17.30
CA GLY A 7 -5.31 -14.08 16.07
C GLY A 7 -4.03 -14.24 15.27
N ARG A 8 -4.12 -14.79 14.05
CA ARG A 8 -2.96 -14.99 13.17
C ARG A 8 -2.26 -13.65 12.93
N ASP A 9 -0.96 -13.66 13.10
CA ASP A 9 -0.06 -12.56 12.77
C ASP A 9 -0.03 -12.36 11.24
N MET A 10 -0.48 -11.18 10.79
CA MET A 10 -0.65 -10.78 9.39
C MET A 10 0.60 -10.08 8.80
N THR A 11 1.75 -10.18 9.46
CA THR A 11 2.96 -9.44 9.07
C THR A 11 3.78 -10.06 7.92
N ALA A 12 3.40 -11.22 7.36
CA ALA A 12 4.27 -11.91 6.40
C ALA A 12 4.06 -11.54 4.91
N THR A 13 2.87 -11.08 4.48
CA THR A 13 2.62 -10.81 3.03
C THR A 13 1.83 -9.54 2.72
N GLY A 14 1.28 -8.83 3.71
CA GLY A 14 0.84 -7.43 3.59
C GLY A 14 -0.23 -7.08 2.55
N ARG A 15 -0.89 -8.04 1.88
CA ARG A 15 -2.02 -7.75 0.98
C ARG A 15 -3.33 -7.97 1.72
N TYR A 16 -4.12 -6.91 1.79
CA TYR A 16 -5.48 -6.88 2.29
C TYR A 16 -6.39 -6.42 1.13
N PRO A 17 -7.36 -7.22 0.67
CA PRO A 17 -7.70 -8.58 1.13
C PRO A 17 -6.57 -9.60 0.88
N PRO A 18 -6.54 -10.72 1.63
CA PRO A 18 -5.75 -11.90 1.24
C PRO A 18 -6.13 -12.35 -0.18
N VAL A 19 -5.17 -12.92 -0.92
CA VAL A 19 -5.46 -13.51 -2.22
C VAL A 19 -6.06 -14.91 -1.98
N PRO A 20 -7.28 -15.20 -2.48
CA PRO A 20 -7.89 -16.52 -2.44
C PRO A 20 -6.96 -17.60 -3.00
N LYS A 21 -6.95 -18.80 -2.42
CA LYS A 21 -6.26 -19.93 -3.08
C LYS A 21 -6.94 -20.31 -4.40
N TYR A 22 -8.27 -20.17 -4.46
CA TYR A 22 -9.07 -20.37 -5.66
C TYR A 22 -9.73 -19.06 -6.07
N PRO A 23 -9.67 -18.66 -7.35
CA PRO A 23 -10.28 -17.41 -7.79
C PRO A 23 -11.80 -17.45 -7.55
N PRO A 24 -12.45 -16.33 -7.19
CA PRO A 24 -13.89 -16.27 -6.91
C PRO A 24 -14.76 -16.89 -8.02
N ILE A 25 -14.31 -16.78 -9.27
CA ILE A 25 -15.00 -17.36 -10.42
C ILE A 25 -15.13 -18.89 -10.33
N ALA A 26 -14.15 -19.60 -9.76
CA ALA A 26 -14.21 -21.06 -9.62
C ALA A 26 -15.34 -21.49 -8.66
N PHE A 27 -15.52 -20.73 -7.58
CA PHE A 27 -16.57 -20.98 -6.60
C PHE A 27 -17.96 -20.74 -7.18
N TYR A 28 -18.19 -19.57 -7.82
CA TYR A 28 -19.48 -19.28 -8.45
C TYR A 28 -19.76 -20.19 -9.65
N SER A 29 -18.74 -20.65 -10.38
CA SER A 29 -18.89 -21.67 -11.42
C SER A 29 -19.31 -23.01 -10.85
N ALA A 30 -18.74 -23.47 -9.73
CA ALA A 30 -19.15 -24.73 -9.09
C ALA A 30 -20.63 -24.70 -8.68
N ILE A 31 -21.09 -23.57 -8.12
CA ILE A 31 -22.52 -23.36 -7.84
C ILE A 31 -23.31 -23.39 -9.14
N ARG A 32 -22.97 -22.57 -10.14
CA ARG A 32 -23.71 -22.53 -11.41
C ARG A 32 -23.80 -23.90 -12.10
N LEU A 33 -22.77 -24.72 -12.02
CA LEU A 33 -22.71 -26.06 -12.61
C LEU A 33 -23.38 -27.14 -11.74
N GLY A 34 -23.67 -26.85 -10.47
CA GLY A 34 -24.29 -27.80 -9.55
C GLY A 34 -23.31 -28.89 -9.09
N ASP A 35 -22.03 -28.56 -8.90
CA ASP A 35 -20.98 -29.49 -8.50
C ASP A 35 -20.66 -29.38 -6.99
N PRO A 36 -21.33 -30.18 -6.12
CA PRO A 36 -21.13 -30.11 -4.68
C PRO A 36 -19.77 -30.64 -4.22
N GLU A 37 -19.13 -31.53 -5.00
CA GLU A 37 -17.81 -32.08 -4.65
C GLU A 37 -16.72 -31.03 -4.87
N GLN A 38 -16.75 -30.34 -6.01
CA GLN A 38 -15.85 -29.21 -6.26
C GLN A 38 -16.07 -28.09 -5.26
N LEU A 39 -17.34 -27.81 -4.92
CA LEU A 39 -17.68 -26.82 -3.91
C LEU A 39 -17.09 -27.20 -2.54
N ALA A 40 -17.28 -28.45 -2.08
CA ALA A 40 -16.74 -28.92 -0.81
C ALA A 40 -15.21 -28.78 -0.74
N LYS A 41 -14.50 -29.12 -1.82
CA LYS A 41 -13.03 -28.96 -1.91
C LYS A 41 -12.58 -27.51 -1.86
N ILE A 42 -13.32 -26.59 -2.47
CA ILE A 42 -13.04 -25.15 -2.37
C ILE A 42 -13.27 -24.69 -0.92
N MET A 43 -14.37 -25.11 -0.31
CA MET A 43 -14.75 -24.73 1.05
C MET A 43 -13.82 -25.25 2.15
N GLU A 44 -13.24 -26.45 1.98
CA GLU A 44 -12.22 -26.98 2.90
C GLU A 44 -10.98 -26.09 2.99
N THR A 45 -10.60 -25.48 1.85
CA THR A 45 -9.47 -24.56 1.81
C THR A 45 -9.86 -23.12 2.07
N ASP A 46 -11.13 -22.78 1.80
CA ASP A 46 -11.58 -21.40 1.76
C ASP A 46 -13.10 -21.24 2.06
N PRO A 47 -13.49 -21.25 3.35
CA PRO A 47 -14.89 -21.26 3.74
C PRO A 47 -15.61 -19.90 3.56
N TYR A 48 -14.88 -18.82 3.24
CA TYR A 48 -15.44 -17.46 3.29
C TYR A 48 -16.45 -17.16 2.18
N PHE A 49 -16.42 -17.92 1.08
CA PHE A 49 -17.31 -17.65 -0.04
C PHE A 49 -18.77 -17.98 0.25
N ILE A 50 -19.07 -18.78 1.28
CA ILE A 50 -20.41 -19.33 1.53
C ILE A 50 -21.46 -18.26 1.87
N THR A 51 -21.03 -17.12 2.40
CA THR A 51 -21.89 -15.95 2.65
C THR A 51 -21.47 -14.73 1.84
N GLN A 52 -20.42 -14.76 1.02
CA GLN A 52 -19.95 -13.55 0.35
C GLN A 52 -20.92 -13.05 -0.73
N ASP A 53 -21.32 -11.78 -0.65
CA ASP A 53 -22.04 -11.10 -1.72
C ASP A 53 -21.05 -10.51 -2.74
N ASN A 54 -21.32 -10.72 -4.03
CA ASN A 54 -20.56 -10.14 -5.13
C ASN A 54 -21.25 -8.95 -5.80
N GLY A 55 -22.27 -8.38 -5.15
CA GLY A 55 -23.14 -7.32 -5.67
C GLY A 55 -24.35 -7.84 -6.45
N ALA A 56 -24.33 -9.11 -6.85
CA ALA A 56 -25.48 -9.78 -7.48
C ALA A 56 -26.14 -10.82 -6.54
N GLY A 57 -25.67 -10.95 -5.29
CA GLY A 57 -26.21 -11.82 -4.25
C GLY A 57 -25.21 -12.84 -3.72
N ALA A 58 -25.48 -13.34 -2.51
CA ALA A 58 -24.74 -14.44 -1.90
C ALA A 58 -25.01 -15.82 -2.59
N PRO A 59 -24.22 -16.87 -2.32
CA PRO A 59 -24.35 -18.20 -2.93
C PRO A 59 -25.74 -18.82 -2.85
N VAL A 60 -26.42 -18.65 -1.72
CA VAL A 60 -27.80 -19.13 -1.51
C VAL A 60 -28.79 -18.49 -2.49
N HIS A 61 -28.52 -17.26 -2.94
CA HIS A 61 -29.30 -16.60 -3.97
C HIS A 61 -29.07 -17.22 -5.34
N PHE A 62 -27.81 -17.51 -5.69
CA PHE A 62 -27.48 -18.15 -6.96
C PHE A 62 -28.03 -19.58 -7.04
N ALA A 63 -27.87 -20.39 -5.99
CA ALA A 63 -28.44 -21.74 -5.94
C ALA A 63 -29.97 -21.71 -6.09
N THR A 64 -30.63 -20.70 -5.52
CA THR A 64 -32.07 -20.46 -5.72
C THR A 64 -32.37 -20.08 -7.18
N THR A 65 -31.66 -19.10 -7.75
CA THR A 65 -31.86 -18.62 -9.14
C THR A 65 -31.59 -19.69 -10.19
N TYR A 66 -30.68 -20.62 -9.94
CA TYR A 66 -30.37 -21.73 -10.85
C TYR A 66 -31.17 -23.00 -10.60
N LYS A 67 -32.17 -22.95 -9.70
CA LYS A 67 -33.05 -24.08 -9.36
C LYS A 67 -32.30 -25.32 -8.85
N GLN A 68 -31.31 -25.12 -7.99
CA GLN A 68 -30.45 -26.19 -7.48
C GLN A 68 -30.76 -26.49 -6.02
N LEU A 69 -31.77 -27.34 -5.80
CA LEU A 69 -32.20 -27.70 -4.45
C LEU A 69 -31.08 -28.39 -3.64
N ASP A 70 -30.33 -29.29 -4.26
CA ASP A 70 -29.22 -30.01 -3.60
C ASP A 70 -28.08 -29.09 -3.19
N MET A 71 -27.75 -28.14 -4.06
CA MET A 71 -26.73 -27.12 -3.78
C MET A 71 -27.18 -26.19 -2.66
N LEU A 72 -28.45 -25.76 -2.70
CA LEU A 72 -29.05 -24.96 -1.63
C LEU A 72 -29.07 -25.72 -0.30
N HIS A 73 -29.35 -27.03 -0.33
CA HIS A 73 -29.26 -27.89 0.86
C HIS A 73 -27.84 -27.94 1.42
N HIS A 74 -26.84 -28.13 0.55
CA HIS A 74 -25.44 -28.17 0.94
C HIS A 74 -24.96 -26.83 1.55
N LEU A 75 -25.28 -25.70 0.92
CA LEU A 75 -24.91 -24.37 1.41
C LEU A 75 -25.51 -24.07 2.79
N LEU A 76 -26.80 -24.36 2.99
CA LEU A 76 -27.45 -24.13 4.28
C LEU A 76 -26.94 -25.04 5.40
N ASN A 77 -26.47 -26.26 5.08
CA ASN A 77 -25.86 -27.15 6.07
C ASN A 77 -24.42 -26.75 6.42
N ASN A 78 -23.74 -26.02 5.56
CA ASN A 78 -22.36 -25.57 5.77
C ASN A 78 -22.25 -24.12 6.28
N GLY A 79 -23.36 -23.51 6.71
CA GLY A 79 -23.35 -22.27 7.45
C GLY A 79 -23.83 -21.02 6.70
N ALA A 80 -24.35 -21.17 5.48
CA ALA A 80 -25.05 -20.09 4.79
C ALA A 80 -26.34 -19.71 5.55
N GLU A 81 -26.64 -18.41 5.59
CA GLU A 81 -27.80 -17.89 6.32
C GLU A 81 -29.04 -17.90 5.42
N VAL A 82 -30.10 -18.59 5.84
CA VAL A 82 -31.35 -18.74 5.04
C VAL A 82 -32.05 -17.40 4.78
N ASN A 83 -31.87 -16.43 5.68
CA ASN A 83 -32.42 -15.07 5.59
C ASN A 83 -31.35 -14.04 5.16
N GLN A 84 -30.25 -14.49 4.56
CA GLN A 84 -29.25 -13.57 4.03
C GLN A 84 -29.87 -12.61 3.02
N ARG A 85 -29.47 -11.33 3.09
CA ARG A 85 -29.94 -10.28 2.20
C ARG A 85 -28.84 -9.91 1.21
N ASP A 86 -29.21 -9.69 -0.04
CA ASP A 86 -28.32 -9.07 -1.02
C ASP A 86 -28.32 -7.53 -0.90
N GLU A 87 -27.56 -6.84 -1.76
CA GLU A 87 -27.51 -5.36 -1.81
C GLU A 87 -28.87 -4.69 -2.03
N LYS A 88 -29.88 -5.41 -2.53
CA LYS A 88 -31.25 -4.93 -2.73
C LYS A 88 -32.19 -5.38 -1.61
N GLY A 89 -31.66 -5.97 -0.55
CA GLY A 89 -32.43 -6.50 0.56
C GLY A 89 -33.18 -7.79 0.25
N PHE A 90 -32.99 -8.41 -0.92
CA PHE A 90 -33.68 -9.64 -1.28
C PHE A 90 -33.09 -10.80 -0.50
N THR A 91 -33.97 -11.68 -0.01
CA THR A 91 -33.57 -12.98 0.55
C THR A 91 -33.71 -14.07 -0.51
N PRO A 92 -33.16 -15.28 -0.29
CA PRO A 92 -33.43 -16.44 -1.15
C PRO A 92 -34.93 -16.69 -1.33
N LEU A 93 -35.74 -16.44 -0.28
CA LEU A 93 -37.19 -16.60 -0.32
C LEU A 93 -37.86 -15.60 -1.29
N HIS A 94 -37.35 -14.37 -1.39
CA HIS A 94 -37.82 -13.39 -2.39
C HIS A 94 -37.54 -13.88 -3.82
N ARG A 95 -36.34 -14.42 -4.07
CA ARG A 95 -35.99 -14.94 -5.41
C ARG A 95 -36.83 -16.16 -5.79
N ALA A 96 -37.07 -17.07 -4.85
CA ALA A 96 -37.94 -18.22 -5.07
C ALA A 96 -39.38 -17.80 -5.39
N ALA A 97 -39.92 -16.79 -4.69
CA ALA A 97 -41.24 -16.25 -4.98
C ALA A 97 -41.33 -15.55 -6.34
N TYR A 98 -40.33 -14.73 -6.69
CA TYR A 98 -40.25 -14.04 -7.98
C TYR A 98 -40.24 -15.02 -9.16
N LEU A 99 -39.66 -16.21 -8.97
CA LEU A 99 -39.54 -17.26 -9.99
C LEU A 99 -40.58 -18.39 -9.84
N ALA A 100 -41.55 -18.26 -8.93
CA ALA A 100 -42.48 -19.33 -8.56
C ALA A 100 -43.42 -19.81 -9.70
N HIS A 101 -43.54 -19.03 -10.78
CA HIS A 101 -44.28 -19.44 -11.99
C HIS A 101 -43.52 -20.46 -12.84
N TYR A 102 -42.22 -20.65 -12.62
CA TYR A 102 -41.44 -21.71 -13.24
C TYR A 102 -41.47 -22.99 -12.39
N ASP A 103 -41.44 -24.13 -13.07
CA ASP A 103 -41.45 -25.44 -12.43
C ASP A 103 -40.21 -25.68 -11.54
N GLY A 104 -40.42 -26.21 -10.32
CA GLY A 104 -39.41 -26.51 -9.31
C GLY A 104 -39.10 -25.38 -8.31
N TYR A 105 -39.63 -24.16 -8.50
CA TYR A 105 -39.40 -23.05 -7.56
C TYR A 105 -40.33 -23.06 -6.35
N LEU A 106 -41.52 -23.68 -6.47
CA LEU A 106 -42.41 -23.88 -5.32
C LEU A 106 -41.79 -24.84 -4.30
N GLU A 107 -41.07 -25.84 -4.77
CA GLU A 107 -40.31 -26.81 -3.99
C GLU A 107 -39.14 -26.12 -3.26
N ILE A 108 -38.43 -25.22 -3.94
CA ILE A 108 -37.37 -24.41 -3.32
C ILE A 108 -37.97 -23.45 -2.28
N TYR A 109 -39.10 -22.82 -2.58
CA TYR A 109 -39.81 -21.92 -1.65
C TYR A 109 -40.26 -22.68 -0.40
N GLU A 110 -40.88 -23.85 -0.57
CA GLU A 110 -41.24 -24.76 0.52
C GLU A 110 -40.01 -25.19 1.32
N TYR A 111 -38.91 -25.56 0.65
CA TYR A 111 -37.69 -25.97 1.31
C TYR A 111 -37.11 -24.84 2.18
N LEU A 112 -37.01 -23.61 1.65
CA LEU A 112 -36.55 -22.44 2.41
C LEU A 112 -37.42 -22.18 3.65
N LEU A 113 -38.76 -22.27 3.52
CA LEU A 113 -39.67 -22.15 4.66
C LEU A 113 -39.45 -23.24 5.71
N SER A 114 -39.22 -24.49 5.27
CA SER A 114 -38.90 -25.61 6.17
C SER A 114 -37.59 -25.41 6.94
N ARG A 115 -36.66 -24.64 6.35
CA ARG A 115 -35.37 -24.25 6.95
C ARG A 115 -35.46 -22.97 7.80
N GLY A 116 -36.66 -22.43 8.00
CA GLY A 116 -36.89 -21.26 8.85
C GLY A 116 -36.79 -19.92 8.14
N ALA A 117 -36.88 -19.87 6.80
CA ALA A 117 -36.98 -18.60 6.09
C ALA A 117 -38.18 -17.77 6.59
N ASP A 118 -37.95 -16.46 6.72
CA ASP A 118 -38.93 -15.52 7.25
C ASP A 118 -39.66 -14.77 6.11
N PRO A 119 -40.96 -15.05 5.88
CA PRO A 119 -41.75 -14.38 4.85
C PRO A 119 -42.19 -12.96 5.21
N SER A 120 -41.81 -12.45 6.38
CA SER A 120 -42.12 -11.08 6.81
C SER A 120 -41.01 -10.08 6.49
N LEU A 121 -39.81 -10.55 6.15
CA LEU A 121 -38.69 -9.69 5.80
C LEU A 121 -38.99 -8.91 4.51
N LEU A 122 -38.64 -7.63 4.52
CA LEU A 122 -38.88 -6.72 3.40
C LEU A 122 -37.62 -6.54 2.55
N SER A 123 -37.80 -6.41 1.24
CA SER A 123 -36.75 -5.92 0.32
C SER A 123 -36.38 -4.46 0.61
N GLU A 124 -35.24 -4.02 0.09
CA GLU A 124 -34.95 -2.60 -0.06
C GLU A 124 -35.54 -2.11 -1.39
N ASP A 125 -35.71 -0.79 -1.54
CA ASP A 125 -36.58 -0.14 -2.52
C ASP A 125 -36.51 -0.78 -3.92
N PHE A 126 -37.57 -1.53 -4.25
CA PHE A 126 -37.68 -2.29 -5.49
C PHE A 126 -38.06 -1.32 -6.61
N ASP A 127 -37.27 -1.31 -7.69
CA ASP A 127 -37.44 -0.49 -8.90
C ASP A 127 -38.28 0.79 -8.69
N PRO A 128 -37.63 1.92 -8.38
CA PRO A 128 -38.32 3.16 -7.99
C PRO A 128 -39.22 3.73 -9.09
N TYR A 129 -39.15 3.20 -10.32
CA TYR A 129 -39.91 3.65 -11.47
C TYR A 129 -41.11 2.75 -11.81
N LEU A 130 -41.08 1.46 -11.47
CA LEU A 130 -42.13 0.51 -11.83
C LEU A 130 -43.04 0.10 -10.66
N ASN A 131 -42.48 -0.21 -9.49
CA ASN A 131 -43.27 -0.65 -8.34
C ASN A 131 -42.58 -0.29 -7.03
N PRO A 132 -42.56 1.01 -6.67
CA PRO A 132 -41.76 1.52 -5.57
C PRO A 132 -42.20 0.95 -4.22
N GLY A 133 -41.23 0.86 -3.31
CA GLY A 133 -41.44 0.51 -1.92
C GLY A 133 -40.97 -0.89 -1.52
N PRO A 134 -40.68 -1.10 -0.22
CA PRO A 134 -40.29 -2.41 0.32
C PRO A 134 -41.37 -3.48 0.09
N LYS A 135 -40.97 -4.66 -0.38
CA LYS A 135 -41.89 -5.78 -0.65
C LYS A 135 -41.55 -7.00 0.19
N ARG A 136 -42.58 -7.75 0.59
CA ARG A 136 -42.47 -9.11 1.13
C ARG A 136 -42.19 -10.11 -0.02
N PRO A 137 -41.70 -11.33 0.28
CA PRO A 137 -41.48 -12.36 -0.73
C PRO A 137 -42.71 -12.63 -1.62
N ILE A 138 -43.91 -12.74 -1.05
CA ILE A 138 -45.10 -13.01 -1.85
C ILE A 138 -45.49 -11.84 -2.78
N GLU A 139 -45.14 -10.62 -2.39
CA GLU A 139 -45.47 -9.40 -3.14
C GLU A 139 -44.54 -9.19 -4.34
N VAL A 140 -43.38 -9.86 -4.36
CA VAL A 140 -42.50 -9.90 -5.54
C VAL A 140 -42.88 -11.02 -6.52
N ALA A 141 -43.78 -11.94 -6.15
CA ALA A 141 -44.27 -12.97 -7.06
C ALA A 141 -45.14 -12.35 -8.17
N THR A 142 -45.20 -13.04 -9.32
CA THR A 142 -46.05 -12.65 -10.45
C THR A 142 -47.52 -12.48 -10.04
N ASP A 143 -48.29 -11.71 -10.82
CA ASP A 143 -49.73 -11.47 -10.55
C ASP A 143 -50.62 -12.70 -10.85
N ASP A 144 -50.04 -13.90 -11.01
CA ASP A 144 -50.80 -15.14 -11.17
C ASP A 144 -51.43 -15.55 -9.83
N GLU A 145 -52.77 -15.49 -9.76
CA GLU A 145 -53.55 -15.85 -8.57
C GLU A 145 -53.32 -17.30 -8.12
N THR A 146 -53.09 -18.22 -9.06
CA THR A 146 -52.88 -19.64 -8.76
C THR A 146 -51.53 -19.84 -8.08
N VAL A 147 -50.49 -19.17 -8.57
CA VAL A 147 -49.15 -19.21 -7.97
C VAL A 147 -49.18 -18.57 -6.59
N ARG A 148 -49.80 -17.38 -6.46
CA ARG A 148 -49.94 -16.69 -5.16
C ARG A 148 -50.69 -17.53 -4.15
N ALA A 149 -51.79 -18.18 -4.53
CA ALA A 149 -52.55 -19.05 -3.63
C ALA A 149 -51.69 -20.22 -3.10
N LYS A 150 -50.84 -20.81 -3.93
CA LYS A 150 -49.89 -21.86 -3.51
C LYS A 150 -48.86 -21.33 -2.53
N LEU A 151 -48.28 -20.15 -2.77
CA LEU A 151 -47.33 -19.51 -1.86
C LEU A 151 -47.97 -19.21 -0.49
N VAL A 152 -49.20 -18.67 -0.46
CA VAL A 152 -49.96 -18.44 0.80
C VAL A 152 -50.18 -19.75 1.55
N ALA A 153 -50.55 -20.83 0.84
CA ALA A 153 -50.75 -22.13 1.46
C ALA A 153 -49.46 -22.68 2.09
N LEU A 154 -48.31 -22.47 1.44
CA LEU A 154 -46.99 -22.84 1.98
C LEU A 154 -46.62 -21.99 3.20
N GLU A 155 -46.78 -20.66 3.17
CA GLU A 155 -46.54 -19.81 4.34
C GLU A 155 -47.39 -20.25 5.55
N LYS A 156 -48.67 -20.60 5.32
CA LYS A 156 -49.57 -21.13 6.36
C LYS A 156 -49.12 -22.49 6.89
N LYS A 157 -48.71 -23.40 6.00
CA LYS A 157 -48.20 -24.74 6.36
C LYS A 157 -46.97 -24.65 7.27
N TYR A 158 -46.06 -23.72 6.99
CA TYR A 158 -44.80 -23.53 7.72
C TYR A 158 -44.83 -22.37 8.73
N ALA A 159 -46.02 -21.86 9.08
CA ALA A 159 -46.17 -20.76 10.04
C ALA A 159 -45.63 -21.10 11.44
N LYS A 160 -45.72 -22.37 11.85
CA LYS A 160 -45.23 -22.86 13.16
C LYS A 160 -43.74 -23.16 13.19
N VAL A 161 -43.05 -23.17 12.03
CA VAL A 161 -41.60 -23.40 11.99
C VAL A 161 -40.90 -22.19 12.56
N LYS A 162 -39.98 -22.42 13.51
CA LYS A 162 -39.17 -21.38 14.13
C LYS A 162 -38.38 -20.66 13.04
N LYS A 163 -38.60 -19.34 12.91
CA LYS A 163 -37.91 -18.51 11.93
C LYS A 163 -36.45 -18.30 12.33
N ALA A 164 -35.56 -18.39 11.36
CA ALA A 164 -34.17 -18.03 11.52
C ALA A 164 -34.08 -16.52 11.72
N ARG A 165 -33.07 -16.07 12.47
CA ARG A 165 -32.85 -14.64 12.69
C ARG A 165 -32.52 -13.93 11.38
N GLN A 166 -32.71 -12.62 11.36
CA GLN A 166 -32.10 -11.80 10.31
C GLN A 166 -30.58 -11.72 10.56
N PRO A 167 -29.75 -12.07 9.57
CA PRO A 167 -28.31 -11.96 9.73
C PRO A 167 -27.86 -10.50 9.68
N HIS A 168 -26.69 -10.24 10.24
CA HIS A 168 -26.07 -8.92 10.21
C HIS A 168 -25.81 -8.47 8.75
N PRO A 169 -26.02 -7.20 8.37
CA PRO A 169 -25.77 -6.74 7.00
C PRO A 169 -24.37 -7.07 6.49
N HIS A 170 -23.35 -6.87 7.33
CA HIS A 170 -21.96 -7.19 6.99
C HIS A 170 -21.59 -8.68 7.03
N VAL A 171 -22.54 -9.62 7.21
CA VAL A 171 -22.24 -11.06 7.16
C VAL A 171 -21.73 -11.52 5.78
N GLY A 172 -22.10 -10.76 4.74
CA GLY A 172 -21.67 -11.01 3.37
C GLY A 172 -20.42 -10.24 2.94
N ASP A 173 -19.88 -9.41 3.83
CA ASP A 173 -18.67 -8.67 3.56
C ASP A 173 -17.46 -9.56 3.79
N TRP A 174 -16.52 -9.53 2.84
CA TRP A 174 -15.30 -10.33 2.91
C TRP A 174 -14.48 -10.07 4.19
N TRP A 175 -14.46 -8.83 4.68
CA TRP A 175 -13.61 -8.41 5.79
C TRP A 175 -14.11 -8.89 7.16
N THR A 176 -15.43 -9.04 7.33
CA THR A 176 -15.99 -9.45 8.63
C THR A 176 -15.63 -10.89 8.98
N ILE A 177 -15.70 -11.77 7.99
CA ILE A 177 -15.35 -13.18 8.15
C ILE A 177 -13.84 -13.32 8.34
N TYR A 178 -13.05 -12.51 7.63
CA TYR A 178 -11.60 -12.57 7.71
C TYR A 178 -11.06 -12.12 9.08
N ASP A 179 -11.58 -11.02 9.60
CA ASP A 179 -11.08 -10.42 10.84
C ASP A 179 -11.69 -11.05 12.10
N TYR A 180 -12.93 -11.56 12.03
CA TYR A 180 -13.68 -12.01 13.22
C TYR A 180 -14.15 -13.46 13.15
N GLY A 181 -14.22 -14.06 11.95
CA GLY A 181 -14.75 -15.40 11.74
C GLY A 181 -16.29 -15.45 11.70
N LEU A 182 -16.82 -16.35 10.85
CA LEU A 182 -18.25 -16.47 10.58
C LEU A 182 -19.10 -16.64 11.85
N GLU A 183 -18.69 -17.52 12.77
CA GLU A 183 -19.45 -17.81 13.99
C GLU A 183 -19.52 -16.64 14.98
N GLN A 184 -18.55 -15.72 14.93
CA GLN A 184 -18.56 -14.51 15.74
C GLN A 184 -19.44 -13.44 15.10
N VAL A 185 -19.34 -13.26 13.78
CA VAL A 185 -20.20 -12.34 13.01
C VAL A 185 -21.67 -12.76 13.13
N LYS A 186 -21.94 -14.06 13.21
CA LYS A 186 -23.29 -14.60 13.47
C LYS A 186 -23.86 -14.20 14.84
N LYS A 187 -23.06 -13.72 15.77
CA LYS A 187 -23.53 -13.26 17.09
C LYS A 187 -23.74 -11.75 17.14
N TRP A 188 -23.39 -11.02 16.07
CA TRP A 188 -23.58 -9.59 16.02
C TRP A 188 -25.07 -9.24 16.00
N ASP A 189 -25.42 -8.24 16.81
CA ASP A 189 -26.73 -7.63 16.83
C ASP A 189 -26.95 -6.87 15.52
N THR A 190 -28.15 -6.90 14.95
CA THR A 190 -28.45 -6.30 13.63
C THR A 190 -28.24 -4.78 13.60
N THR A 191 -28.19 -4.11 14.75
CA THR A 191 -27.93 -2.66 14.89
C THR A 191 -26.46 -2.34 15.19
N TYR A 192 -25.62 -3.36 15.34
CA TYR A 192 -24.21 -3.20 15.68
C TYR A 192 -23.37 -2.68 14.51
N VAL A 193 -23.05 -1.39 14.53
CA VAL A 193 -22.17 -0.80 13.51
C VAL A 193 -20.70 -1.06 13.90
N HIS A 194 -20.10 -2.09 13.30
CA HIS A 194 -18.66 -2.34 13.45
C HIS A 194 -17.85 -1.33 12.63
N PRO A 195 -16.90 -0.58 13.22
CA PRO A 195 -16.07 0.36 12.46
C PRO A 195 -15.17 -0.39 11.48
N TYR A 196 -15.09 0.12 10.24
CA TYR A 196 -14.26 -0.45 9.18
C TYR A 196 -12.79 -0.60 9.65
N PRO A 197 -12.09 -1.70 9.32
CA PRO A 197 -10.74 -1.99 9.84
C PRO A 197 -9.72 -0.87 9.64
N GLU A 198 -9.82 -0.09 8.56
CA GLU A 198 -8.93 1.05 8.33
C GLU A 198 -9.14 2.20 9.34
N VAL A 199 -10.38 2.41 9.79
CA VAL A 199 -10.71 3.40 10.82
C VAL A 199 -10.15 2.97 12.17
N LEU A 200 -10.24 1.68 12.50
CA LEU A 200 -9.64 1.11 13.71
C LEU A 200 -8.10 1.15 13.67
N ARG A 201 -7.49 0.87 12.52
CA ARG A 201 -6.04 1.02 12.31
C ARG A 201 -5.62 2.46 12.57
N ARG A 202 -6.30 3.45 11.97
CA ARG A 202 -6.03 4.88 12.19
C ARG A 202 -6.19 5.28 13.66
N ALA A 203 -7.25 4.81 14.33
CA ALA A 203 -7.49 5.10 15.75
C ALA A 203 -6.42 4.47 16.66
N ARG A 204 -5.97 3.25 16.35
CA ARG A 204 -4.88 2.58 17.07
C ARG A 204 -3.56 3.32 16.88
N GLU A 205 -3.21 3.67 15.65
CA GLU A 205 -2.03 4.48 15.32
C GLU A 205 -2.04 5.83 16.04
N GLU A 206 -3.21 6.48 16.12
CA GLU A 206 -3.36 7.74 16.85
C GLU A 206 -3.18 7.54 18.37
N LYS A 207 -3.71 6.45 18.93
CA LYS A 207 -3.55 6.09 20.35
C LYS A 207 -2.09 5.77 20.67
N GLU A 208 -1.40 5.02 19.82
CA GLU A 208 0.02 4.72 19.95
C GLU A 208 0.87 6.00 19.84
N ARG A 209 0.54 6.91 18.91
CA ARG A 209 1.17 8.24 18.81
C ARG A 209 0.97 9.07 20.09
N LYS A 210 -0.24 9.05 20.67
CA LYS A 210 -0.55 9.73 21.94
C LYS A 210 0.23 9.11 23.10
N ALA A 211 0.32 7.78 23.16
CA ALA A 211 1.07 7.05 24.17
C ALA A 211 2.58 7.34 24.10
N ALA A 212 3.19 7.24 22.92
CA ALA A 212 4.60 7.56 22.70
C ALA A 212 4.90 9.03 23.08
N LYS A 213 4.01 9.96 22.76
CA LYS A 213 4.13 11.37 23.18
C LYS A 213 4.05 11.53 24.70
N ALA A 214 3.20 10.77 25.38
CA ALA A 214 3.05 10.78 26.83
C ALA A 214 4.28 10.16 27.53
N GLU A 215 4.78 9.04 27.02
CA GLU A 215 5.99 8.38 27.52
C GLU A 215 7.22 9.28 27.38
N ARG A 216 7.35 9.96 26.24
CA ARG A 216 8.41 10.95 25.99
C ARG A 216 8.32 12.16 26.92
N ARG A 217 7.09 12.60 27.28
CA ARG A 217 6.87 13.65 28.29
C ARG A 217 7.28 13.18 29.68
N LYS A 218 6.97 11.94 30.04
CA LYS A 218 7.36 11.33 31.32
C LYS A 218 8.87 11.19 31.43
N ALA A 219 9.54 10.65 30.41
CA ALA A 219 11.01 10.56 30.35
C ALA A 219 11.68 11.95 30.46
N LYS A 220 11.09 12.98 29.85
CA LYS A 220 11.57 14.36 29.97
C LYS A 220 11.40 14.92 31.40
N ALA A 221 10.29 14.62 32.06
CA ALA A 221 10.05 15.01 33.44
C ALA A 221 11.01 14.29 34.42
N ASP A 222 11.23 13.00 34.21
CA ASP A 222 12.15 12.19 35.03
C ASP A 222 13.62 12.63 34.87
N ALA A 223 14.03 13.04 33.66
CA ALA A 223 15.36 13.60 33.41
C ALA A 223 15.54 14.98 34.07
N ALA A 224 14.51 15.84 34.04
CA ALA A 224 14.53 17.13 34.71
C ALA A 224 14.59 16.98 36.25
N ALA A 225 13.87 16.02 36.81
CA ALA A 225 13.90 15.71 38.24
C ALA A 225 15.28 15.19 38.72
N LYS A 226 16.09 14.62 37.82
CA LYS A 226 17.46 14.15 38.11
C LYS A 226 18.54 15.21 37.87
N GLY A 227 18.17 16.47 37.61
CA GLY A 227 19.14 17.54 37.33
C GLY A 227 19.91 17.37 36.03
N ILE A 228 19.47 16.45 35.15
CA ILE A 228 20.07 16.26 33.83
C ILE A 228 19.45 17.31 32.91
N THR A 229 20.19 18.40 32.65
CA THR A 229 19.86 19.35 31.59
C THR A 229 20.03 18.67 30.24
N LEU A 230 18.95 18.02 29.77
CA LEU A 230 18.87 17.56 28.38
C LEU A 230 19.03 18.79 27.48
N PRO A 231 19.86 18.73 26.42
CA PRO A 231 20.01 19.84 25.50
C PRO A 231 18.62 20.24 24.99
N ILE A 232 18.28 21.53 25.15
CA ILE A 232 17.01 22.07 24.67
C ILE A 232 17.04 21.93 23.15
N LYS A 233 16.39 20.89 22.60
CA LYS A 233 16.12 20.78 21.17
C LYS A 233 15.35 22.04 20.78
N LYS A 234 16.01 22.97 20.07
CA LYS A 234 15.37 24.14 19.47
C LYS A 234 14.15 23.64 18.68
N ALA A 235 12.99 24.29 18.84
CA ALA A 235 11.80 23.89 18.11
C ALA A 235 12.10 23.93 16.60
N ALA A 236 11.68 22.90 15.86
CA ALA A 236 11.88 22.84 14.42
C ALA A 236 11.29 24.11 13.76
N PRO A 237 12.00 24.74 12.81
CA PRO A 237 11.46 25.86 12.06
C PRO A 237 10.15 25.48 11.38
N THR A 238 9.17 26.37 11.36
CA THR A 238 7.87 26.15 10.67
C THR A 238 7.80 26.84 9.30
N GLY A 239 8.85 27.56 8.92
CA GLY A 239 8.92 28.39 7.72
C GLY A 239 8.81 27.64 6.38
N PRO A 240 8.87 28.37 5.25
CA PRO A 240 8.56 27.84 3.93
C PRO A 240 9.68 26.98 3.31
N ILE A 241 10.84 26.88 3.96
CA ILE A 241 12.05 26.28 3.39
C ILE A 241 12.02 24.75 3.53
N GLY A 242 12.19 24.04 2.43
CA GLY A 242 12.36 22.58 2.40
C GLY A 242 13.59 22.16 1.61
N PHE A 243 14.36 21.22 2.16
CA PHE A 243 15.57 20.70 1.52
C PHE A 243 15.32 19.33 0.91
N LEU A 244 15.68 19.19 -0.36
CA LEU A 244 15.44 18.01 -1.17
C LEU A 244 16.79 17.44 -1.63
N PHE A 245 16.99 16.15 -1.41
CA PHE A 245 18.25 15.48 -1.76
C PHE A 245 18.03 14.53 -2.94
N PRO A 246 18.82 14.66 -4.03
CA PRO A 246 18.66 13.82 -5.21
C PRO A 246 19.09 12.37 -4.96
N GLY A 247 18.58 11.48 -5.82
CA GLY A 247 18.91 10.06 -5.83
C GLY A 247 19.84 9.66 -6.98
N GLN A 248 20.06 8.35 -7.11
CA GLN A 248 20.85 7.76 -8.19
C GLN A 248 20.34 8.20 -9.57
N GLY A 249 21.27 8.50 -10.47
CA GLY A 249 21.01 9.08 -11.79
C GLY A 249 21.34 10.57 -11.87
N SER A 250 21.57 11.25 -10.75
CA SER A 250 21.95 12.67 -10.70
C SER A 250 23.47 12.90 -10.59
N GLN A 251 24.27 11.84 -10.40
CA GLN A 251 25.73 11.95 -10.30
C GLN A 251 26.34 12.42 -11.62
N ALA A 252 27.40 13.24 -11.52
CA ALA A 252 28.13 13.73 -12.68
C ALA A 252 29.62 13.89 -12.34
N VAL A 253 30.49 13.57 -13.30
CA VAL A 253 31.93 13.82 -13.18
C VAL A 253 32.16 15.32 -13.04
N GLY A 254 33.02 15.71 -12.09
CA GLY A 254 33.28 17.09 -11.71
C GLY A 254 32.44 17.59 -10.52
N MET A 255 31.53 16.78 -9.96
CA MET A 255 30.85 17.15 -8.72
C MET A 255 31.82 17.19 -7.54
N LEU A 256 31.47 17.93 -6.49
CA LEU A 256 32.31 18.32 -5.34
C LEU A 256 33.37 19.37 -5.66
N LYS A 257 33.56 19.78 -6.92
CA LYS A 257 34.62 20.72 -7.31
C LYS A 257 34.54 22.06 -6.58
N GLU A 258 33.32 22.56 -6.35
CA GLU A 258 33.09 23.89 -5.77
C GLU A 258 33.08 23.86 -4.23
N SER A 259 32.89 22.70 -3.62
CA SER A 259 32.78 22.53 -2.17
C SER A 259 33.93 21.77 -1.52
N LYS A 260 34.76 21.02 -2.28
CA LYS A 260 35.85 20.17 -1.74
C LYS A 260 36.81 20.89 -0.81
N ASP A 261 36.99 22.19 -0.99
CA ASP A 261 37.96 22.98 -0.21
C ASP A 261 37.38 23.52 1.11
N LEU A 262 36.07 23.41 1.33
CA LEU A 262 35.43 23.79 2.59
C LEU A 262 35.90 22.87 3.73
N PRO A 263 36.25 23.40 4.92
CA PRO A 263 36.79 22.60 6.03
C PRO A 263 35.89 21.43 6.44
N ALA A 264 34.57 21.63 6.48
CA ALA A 264 33.60 20.58 6.80
C ALA A 264 33.59 19.46 5.73
N VAL A 265 33.69 19.84 4.46
CA VAL A 265 33.70 18.89 3.33
C VAL A 265 35.01 18.11 3.29
N LYS A 266 36.16 18.73 3.53
CA LYS A 266 37.43 18.01 3.70
C LYS A 266 37.34 16.92 4.76
N LYS A 267 36.76 17.24 5.93
CA LYS A 267 36.57 16.25 7.01
C LYS A 267 35.63 15.12 6.60
N MET A 268 34.54 15.43 5.87
CA MET A 268 33.65 14.41 5.31
C MET A 268 34.38 13.49 4.34
N LEU A 269 35.20 14.04 3.44
CA LEU A 269 35.98 13.28 2.46
C LEU A 269 37.04 12.38 3.10
N GLU A 270 37.75 12.87 4.12
CA GLU A 270 38.69 12.04 4.89
C GLU A 270 38.00 10.89 5.61
N THR A 271 36.83 11.16 6.19
CA THR A 271 36.00 10.12 6.83
C THR A 271 35.48 9.14 5.77
N ALA A 272 35.07 9.63 4.61
CA ALA A 272 34.59 8.80 3.52
C ALA A 272 35.66 7.88 2.98
N LYS A 273 36.89 8.37 2.79
CA LYS A 273 38.04 7.56 2.36
C LYS A 273 38.30 6.40 3.32
N LYS A 274 38.21 6.63 4.63
CA LYS A 274 38.38 5.59 5.66
C LYS A 274 37.25 4.56 5.65
N VAL A 275 35.99 5.00 5.59
CA VAL A 275 34.82 4.11 5.64
C VAL A 275 34.68 3.30 4.35
N LEU A 276 34.90 3.92 3.21
CA LEU A 276 34.72 3.30 1.89
C LEU A 276 35.94 2.44 1.51
N GLY A 277 37.14 2.83 1.92
CA GLY A 277 38.39 2.14 1.57
C GLY A 277 38.96 2.55 0.21
N TYR A 278 38.41 3.60 -0.42
CA TYR A 278 38.87 4.14 -1.69
C TYR A 278 38.72 5.66 -1.73
N ASP A 279 39.37 6.31 -2.70
CA ASP A 279 39.31 7.77 -2.86
C ASP A 279 38.05 8.20 -3.61
N LEU A 280 36.99 8.50 -2.85
CA LEU A 280 35.72 8.96 -3.43
C LEU A 280 35.87 10.29 -4.19
N LEU A 281 36.76 11.18 -3.73
CA LEU A 281 36.93 12.50 -4.33
C LEU A 281 37.46 12.41 -5.76
N SER A 282 38.51 11.60 -5.98
CA SER A 282 39.07 11.38 -7.32
C SER A 282 38.00 10.83 -8.28
N ILE A 283 37.23 9.83 -7.87
CA ILE A 283 36.13 9.28 -8.69
C ILE A 283 35.09 10.37 -9.03
N CYS A 284 34.75 11.23 -8.08
CA CYS A 284 33.77 12.30 -8.30
C CYS A 284 34.29 13.39 -9.24
N LEU A 285 35.56 13.77 -9.15
CA LEU A 285 36.15 14.86 -9.93
C LEU A 285 36.60 14.42 -11.33
N GLU A 286 37.20 13.25 -11.43
CA GLU A 286 37.97 12.80 -12.60
C GLU A 286 37.26 11.66 -13.35
N GLY A 287 36.40 10.89 -12.68
CA GLY A 287 35.74 9.73 -13.25
C GLY A 287 36.65 8.48 -13.25
N PRO A 288 36.51 7.56 -14.25
CA PRO A 288 35.67 7.67 -15.44
C PRO A 288 34.17 7.63 -15.12
N LYS A 289 33.35 8.13 -16.05
CA LYS A 289 31.89 8.26 -15.84
C LYS A 289 31.24 6.92 -15.52
N GLU A 290 31.68 5.85 -16.16
CA GLU A 290 31.17 4.49 -15.98
C GLU A 290 31.45 3.98 -14.56
N SER A 291 32.62 4.31 -13.99
CA SER A 291 32.94 4.01 -12.60
C SER A 291 32.05 4.81 -11.66
N LEU A 292 31.86 6.10 -11.93
CA LEU A 292 31.00 6.92 -11.08
C LEU A 292 29.53 6.48 -11.14
N ASP A 293 29.06 6.01 -12.31
CA ASP A 293 27.71 5.49 -12.51
C ASP A 293 27.48 4.11 -11.86
N ASP A 294 28.55 3.40 -11.47
CA ASP A 294 28.38 2.17 -10.71
C ASP A 294 27.65 2.44 -9.40
N THR A 295 26.71 1.58 -9.04
CA THR A 295 25.87 1.72 -7.84
C THR A 295 26.73 1.79 -6.57
N VAL A 296 27.84 1.06 -6.52
CA VAL A 296 28.76 1.05 -5.36
C VAL A 296 29.47 2.39 -5.16
N HIS A 297 29.61 3.20 -6.22
CA HIS A 297 30.29 4.49 -6.18
C HIS A 297 29.29 5.65 -6.18
N SER A 298 28.31 5.64 -7.09
CA SER A 298 27.27 6.68 -7.23
C SER A 298 26.52 6.94 -5.93
N GLN A 299 26.20 5.91 -5.15
CA GLN A 299 25.44 6.11 -3.92
C GLN A 299 26.24 6.84 -2.83
N PRO A 300 27.43 6.36 -2.41
CA PRO A 300 28.29 7.14 -1.50
C PRO A 300 28.61 8.54 -2.03
N ALA A 301 28.86 8.67 -3.33
CA ALA A 301 29.12 9.94 -4.00
C ALA A 301 27.98 10.95 -3.83
N LEU A 302 26.74 10.57 -4.16
CA LEU A 302 25.57 11.42 -4.03
C LEU A 302 25.26 11.78 -2.57
N PHE A 303 25.48 10.85 -1.66
CA PHE A 303 25.34 11.10 -0.22
C PHE A 303 26.31 12.19 0.27
N VAL A 304 27.59 12.06 -0.07
CA VAL A 304 28.61 13.06 0.31
C VAL A 304 28.36 14.39 -0.40
N ALA A 305 28.02 14.37 -1.69
CA ALA A 305 27.73 15.58 -2.46
C ALA A 305 26.50 16.33 -1.92
N GLY A 306 25.44 15.63 -1.50
CA GLY A 306 24.27 16.29 -0.91
C GLY A 306 24.59 17.02 0.40
N LEU A 307 25.40 16.41 1.28
CA LEU A 307 25.84 17.06 2.52
C LEU A 307 26.88 18.16 2.27
N ALA A 308 27.74 18.01 1.27
CA ALA A 308 28.65 19.07 0.85
C ALA A 308 27.91 20.28 0.26
N ALA A 309 26.80 20.06 -0.45
CA ALA A 309 25.92 21.13 -0.91
C ALA A 309 25.24 21.88 0.24
N VAL A 310 24.91 21.18 1.34
CA VAL A 310 24.43 21.83 2.58
C VAL A 310 25.51 22.75 3.15
N GLU A 311 26.76 22.29 3.23
CA GLU A 311 27.86 23.10 3.79
C GLU A 311 28.22 24.30 2.89
N ARG A 312 28.15 24.13 1.57
CA ARG A 312 28.25 25.25 0.64
C ARG A 312 27.13 26.26 0.86
N LEU A 313 25.88 25.80 0.90
CA LEU A 313 24.74 26.69 1.18
C LEU A 313 24.87 27.35 2.55
N ARG A 314 25.42 26.67 3.56
CA ARG A 314 25.69 27.25 4.87
C ARG A 314 26.72 28.37 4.81
N ALA A 315 27.74 28.25 3.96
CA ALA A 315 28.73 29.32 3.75
C ALA A 315 28.14 30.52 3.01
N GLU A 316 27.25 30.30 2.04
CA GLU A 316 26.65 31.36 1.22
C GLU A 316 25.42 32.01 1.88
N ASN A 317 24.59 31.23 2.56
CA ASN A 317 23.35 31.66 3.20
C ASN A 317 23.03 30.81 4.45
N PRO A 318 23.70 31.09 5.59
CA PRO A 318 23.48 30.37 6.85
C PRO A 318 22.02 30.38 7.29
N SER A 319 21.32 31.50 7.07
CA SER A 319 19.91 31.67 7.45
C SER A 319 18.98 30.68 6.75
N ALA A 320 19.25 30.35 5.48
CA ALA A 320 18.44 29.35 4.78
C ALA A 320 18.57 27.96 5.41
N VAL A 321 19.77 27.59 5.86
CA VAL A 321 20.03 26.31 6.51
C VAL A 321 19.43 26.26 7.91
N ASP A 322 19.58 27.33 8.69
CA ASP A 322 19.04 27.42 10.05
C ASP A 322 17.50 27.45 10.09
N ASN A 323 16.87 27.89 8.99
CA ASN A 323 15.41 27.95 8.83
C ASN A 323 14.84 26.79 7.99
N ALA A 324 15.64 25.77 7.66
CA ALA A 324 15.13 24.58 6.99
C ALA A 324 14.07 23.90 7.88
N ALA A 325 12.83 23.88 7.39
CA ALA A 325 11.68 23.40 8.15
C ALA A 325 11.41 21.91 7.94
N VAL A 326 11.96 21.33 6.88
CA VAL A 326 11.71 19.95 6.45
C VAL A 326 12.82 19.46 5.54
N ALA A 327 13.04 18.16 5.53
CA ALA A 327 13.85 17.50 4.52
C ALA A 327 13.12 16.31 3.86
N ALA A 328 13.46 16.02 2.62
CA ALA A 328 13.06 14.79 1.94
C ALA A 328 14.17 14.42 0.95
N GLY A 329 14.28 13.15 0.59
CA GLY A 329 15.23 12.77 -0.46
C GLY A 329 14.75 11.60 -1.26
N LEU A 330 15.15 11.57 -2.52
CA LEU A 330 14.68 10.59 -3.49
C LEU A 330 15.53 9.32 -3.39
N SER A 331 14.91 8.20 -2.99
CA SER A 331 15.57 6.90 -2.79
C SER A 331 16.77 7.03 -1.84
N LEU A 332 17.99 6.93 -2.36
CA LEU A 332 19.22 7.19 -1.60
C LEU A 332 19.22 8.56 -0.88
N GLY A 333 18.64 9.60 -1.48
CA GLY A 333 18.60 10.92 -0.88
C GLY A 333 17.92 10.94 0.49
N GLU A 334 17.08 9.96 0.81
CA GLU A 334 16.44 9.81 2.13
C GLU A 334 17.48 9.63 3.26
N TYR A 335 18.59 8.95 2.98
CA TYR A 335 19.69 8.76 3.93
C TYR A 335 20.42 10.08 4.16
N THR A 336 20.65 10.85 3.10
CA THR A 336 21.21 12.20 3.16
C THR A 336 20.31 13.13 3.98
N ALA A 337 19.00 13.09 3.75
CA ALA A 337 18.00 13.86 4.48
C ALA A 337 17.97 13.51 5.98
N LEU A 338 18.07 12.22 6.32
CA LEU A 338 18.12 11.75 7.70
C LEU A 338 19.38 12.20 8.44
N VAL A 339 20.55 12.16 7.77
CA VAL A 339 21.81 12.67 8.34
C VAL A 339 21.76 14.18 8.52
N PHE A 340 21.26 14.92 7.51
CA PHE A 340 21.04 16.36 7.63
C PHE A 340 20.11 16.71 8.81
N ALA A 341 19.04 15.93 9.00
CA ALA A 341 18.11 16.11 10.11
C ALA A 341 18.63 15.51 11.45
N GLY A 342 19.88 15.09 11.54
CA GLY A 342 20.51 14.60 12.77
C GLY A 342 19.98 13.26 13.28
N ALA A 343 19.27 12.49 12.44
CA ALA A 343 18.81 11.16 12.80
C ALA A 343 19.98 10.14 12.83
N MET A 344 21.00 10.34 12.00
CA MET A 344 22.23 9.55 11.99
C MET A 344 23.45 10.46 11.94
N SER A 345 24.59 9.99 12.46
CA SER A 345 25.87 10.66 12.21
C SER A 345 26.28 10.54 10.74
N PHE A 346 27.19 11.39 10.27
CA PHE A 346 27.74 11.27 8.91
C PHE A 346 28.38 9.90 8.68
N GLU A 347 29.19 9.45 9.64
CA GLU A 347 29.94 8.19 9.53
C GLU A 347 29.00 6.98 9.51
N ASP A 348 28.01 6.96 10.39
CA ASP A 348 27.01 5.88 10.44
C ASP A 348 26.14 5.88 9.18
N GLY A 349 25.67 7.05 8.75
CA GLY A 349 24.92 7.19 7.50
C GLY A 349 25.72 6.68 6.31
N LEU A 350 27.02 6.99 6.24
CA LEU A 350 27.88 6.50 5.16
C LEU A 350 28.13 4.99 5.22
N LYS A 351 28.31 4.41 6.42
CA LYS A 351 28.41 2.94 6.59
C LYS A 351 27.16 2.24 6.07
N VAL A 352 25.98 2.75 6.42
CA VAL A 352 24.69 2.23 5.96
C VAL A 352 24.55 2.39 4.45
N VAL A 353 24.89 3.55 3.89
CA VAL A 353 24.86 3.79 2.43
C VAL A 353 25.83 2.88 1.67
N LYS A 354 27.02 2.62 2.22
CA LYS A 354 27.98 1.66 1.64
C LYS A 354 27.36 0.27 1.52
N VAL A 355 26.82 -0.26 2.63
CA VAL A 355 26.17 -1.58 2.63
C VAL A 355 24.98 -1.62 1.67
N ARG A 356 24.15 -0.57 1.66
CA ARG A 356 23.03 -0.44 0.72
C ARG A 356 23.52 -0.53 -0.73
N ALA A 357 24.55 0.22 -1.09
CA ALA A 357 25.08 0.29 -2.43
C ALA A 357 25.66 -1.06 -2.90
N GLU A 358 26.50 -1.67 -2.07
CA GLU A 358 27.13 -2.97 -2.34
C GLU A 358 26.09 -4.09 -2.45
N SER A 359 25.14 -4.15 -1.53
CA SER A 359 24.10 -5.18 -1.52
C SER A 359 23.09 -5.03 -2.65
N MET A 360 22.72 -3.79 -3.02
CA MET A 360 21.88 -3.55 -4.20
C MET A 360 22.60 -3.92 -5.50
N LYS A 361 23.91 -3.62 -5.61
CA LYS A 361 24.72 -4.05 -6.76
C LYS A 361 24.78 -5.57 -6.85
N ALA A 362 25.01 -6.26 -5.73
CA ALA A 362 25.05 -7.71 -5.68
C ALA A 362 23.70 -8.34 -6.05
N ALA A 363 22.59 -7.83 -5.50
CA ALA A 363 21.25 -8.25 -5.86
C ALA A 363 20.98 -8.02 -7.36
N ALA A 364 21.45 -6.91 -7.92
CA ALA A 364 21.28 -6.59 -9.32
C ALA A 364 22.08 -7.45 -10.30
N ALA A 365 23.17 -8.04 -9.84
CA ALA A 365 23.95 -9.00 -10.61
C ALA A 365 23.43 -10.45 -10.46
N ALA A 366 22.54 -10.70 -9.50
CA ALA A 366 22.05 -12.03 -9.18
C ALA A 366 20.80 -12.40 -10.00
N GLY A 367 20.70 -13.66 -10.40
CA GLY A 367 19.50 -14.22 -11.01
C GLY A 367 19.23 -13.69 -12.43
N ARG A 368 17.93 -13.59 -12.76
CA ARG A 368 17.46 -13.20 -14.10
C ARG A 368 17.70 -11.71 -14.33
N PRO A 369 18.23 -11.30 -15.51
CA PRO A 369 18.46 -9.89 -15.81
C PRO A 369 17.20 -9.04 -15.61
N HIS A 370 17.37 -7.93 -14.92
CA HIS A 370 16.26 -7.07 -14.53
C HIS A 370 16.69 -5.58 -14.53
N GLY A 371 15.73 -4.65 -14.53
CA GLY A 371 16.02 -3.22 -14.67
C GLY A 371 14.83 -2.33 -14.33
N MET A 372 14.81 -1.13 -14.89
CA MET A 372 13.73 -0.15 -14.70
C MET A 372 13.34 0.52 -16.02
N LEU A 373 12.06 0.83 -16.18
CA LEU A 373 11.43 1.46 -17.34
C LEU A 373 10.68 2.72 -16.89
N SER A 374 11.12 3.89 -17.35
CA SER A 374 10.38 5.13 -17.13
C SER A 374 9.21 5.23 -18.11
N VAL A 375 8.01 5.46 -17.57
CA VAL A 375 6.76 5.62 -18.33
C VAL A 375 6.17 6.98 -18.03
N VAL A 376 5.93 7.78 -19.06
CA VAL A 376 5.39 9.14 -18.96
C VAL A 376 4.15 9.28 -19.83
N GLY A 377 3.12 9.93 -19.30
CA GLY A 377 1.89 10.30 -20.02
C GLY A 377 0.76 9.27 -19.93
N LEU A 378 0.89 8.27 -19.06
CA LEU A 378 -0.20 7.34 -18.74
C LEU A 378 -0.77 7.62 -17.35
N SER A 379 -2.05 7.28 -17.17
CA SER A 379 -2.71 7.29 -15.86
C SER A 379 -2.17 6.17 -14.96
N ASP A 380 -2.38 6.28 -13.65
CA ASP A 380 -1.96 5.23 -12.70
C ASP A 380 -2.65 3.90 -13.00
N ALA A 381 -3.96 3.95 -13.29
CA ALA A 381 -4.73 2.78 -13.70
C ALA A 381 -4.21 2.15 -15.00
N ASP A 382 -3.74 2.94 -15.96
CA ASP A 382 -3.16 2.42 -17.19
C ASP A 382 -1.79 1.77 -16.98
N VAL A 383 -0.93 2.35 -16.14
CA VAL A 383 0.37 1.77 -15.78
C VAL A 383 0.17 0.47 -14.98
N ASP A 384 -0.79 0.44 -14.06
CA ASP A 384 -1.16 -0.77 -13.33
C ASP A 384 -1.71 -1.84 -14.28
N SER A 385 -2.56 -1.46 -15.24
CA SER A 385 -3.04 -2.34 -16.30
C SER A 385 -1.90 -2.90 -17.15
N VAL A 386 -0.87 -2.10 -17.46
CA VAL A 386 0.34 -2.59 -18.16
C VAL A 386 1.03 -3.66 -17.35
N CYS A 387 1.29 -3.39 -16.07
CA CYS A 387 1.97 -4.36 -15.18
C CYS A 387 1.16 -5.65 -15.04
N GLU A 388 -0.17 -5.57 -14.92
CA GLU A 388 -1.06 -6.73 -14.81
C GLU A 388 -1.09 -7.56 -16.09
N GLN A 389 -1.16 -6.92 -17.26
CA GLN A 389 -1.09 -7.63 -18.54
C GLN A 389 0.23 -8.38 -18.72
N VAL A 390 1.35 -7.74 -18.34
CA VAL A 390 2.66 -8.39 -18.36
C VAL A 390 2.70 -9.57 -17.40
N ARG A 391 2.25 -9.41 -16.15
CA ARG A 391 2.21 -10.50 -15.16
C ARG A 391 1.26 -11.63 -15.55
N THR A 392 0.16 -11.34 -16.23
CA THR A 392 -0.75 -12.37 -16.79
C THR A 392 -0.06 -13.19 -17.88
N LYS A 393 0.69 -12.52 -18.76
CA LYS A 393 1.42 -13.16 -19.86
C LYS A 393 2.69 -13.87 -19.40
N MET A 394 3.33 -13.36 -18.34
CA MET A 394 4.59 -13.83 -17.79
C MET A 394 4.46 -13.96 -16.25
N PRO A 395 3.78 -15.00 -15.74
CA PRO A 395 3.47 -15.14 -14.32
C PRO A 395 4.72 -15.27 -13.42
N ASP A 396 5.82 -15.79 -13.96
CA ASP A 396 7.10 -15.93 -13.25
C ASP A 396 7.96 -14.65 -13.30
N SER A 397 7.45 -13.57 -13.90
CA SER A 397 8.17 -12.30 -14.04
C SER A 397 7.72 -11.25 -13.03
N VAL A 398 8.68 -10.64 -12.34
CA VAL A 398 8.46 -9.38 -11.65
C VAL A 398 8.26 -8.26 -12.68
N CYS A 399 7.14 -7.54 -12.57
CA CYS A 399 6.84 -6.33 -13.32
C CYS A 399 5.86 -5.50 -12.49
N VAL A 400 6.37 -4.50 -11.79
CA VAL A 400 5.60 -3.71 -10.82
C VAL A 400 5.96 -2.23 -10.90
N LEU A 401 5.02 -1.38 -10.50
CA LEU A 401 5.26 0.05 -10.37
C LEU A 401 6.16 0.31 -9.15
N ALA A 402 7.32 0.90 -9.40
CA ALA A 402 8.40 1.08 -8.43
C ALA A 402 8.61 2.54 -8.00
N ASN A 403 8.21 3.52 -8.83
CA ASN A 403 8.31 4.93 -8.46
C ASN A 403 7.10 5.73 -8.98
N TYR A 404 6.53 6.54 -8.09
CA TYR A 404 5.60 7.61 -8.40
C TYR A 404 6.38 8.93 -8.37
N LEU A 405 6.74 9.51 -9.52
CA LEU A 405 7.67 10.65 -9.58
C LEU A 405 6.96 12.00 -9.61
N PHE A 406 5.99 12.14 -10.50
CA PHE A 406 5.18 13.35 -10.73
C PHE A 406 3.90 12.93 -11.49
N PRO A 407 2.89 13.79 -11.66
CA PRO A 407 1.65 13.41 -12.34
C PRO A 407 1.90 12.74 -13.69
N GLN A 408 1.40 11.51 -13.85
CA GLN A 408 1.60 10.65 -15.03
C GLN A 408 3.08 10.31 -15.36
N GLY A 409 3.98 10.49 -14.39
CA GLY A 409 5.39 10.08 -14.46
C GLY A 409 5.63 8.92 -13.50
N ARG A 410 5.79 7.72 -14.05
CA ARG A 410 6.00 6.47 -13.30
C ARG A 410 7.29 5.78 -13.73
N VAL A 411 7.75 4.88 -12.87
CA VAL A 411 8.79 3.91 -13.23
C VAL A 411 8.27 2.52 -12.90
N ILE A 412 8.32 1.63 -13.88
CA ILE A 412 8.06 0.20 -13.73
C ILE A 412 9.42 -0.48 -13.55
N SER A 413 9.53 -1.43 -12.64
CA SER A 413 10.74 -2.21 -12.42
C SER A 413 10.43 -3.70 -12.43
N GLY A 414 11.38 -4.50 -12.90
CA GLY A 414 11.14 -5.92 -13.12
C GLY A 414 12.20 -6.59 -13.99
N HIS A 415 11.95 -7.84 -14.38
CA HIS A 415 12.81 -8.56 -15.31
C HIS A 415 12.85 -7.89 -16.69
N LYS A 416 14.00 -7.93 -17.37
CA LYS A 416 14.23 -7.15 -18.60
C LYS A 416 13.24 -7.49 -19.71
N ASP A 417 12.97 -8.77 -19.93
CA ASP A 417 11.96 -9.24 -20.89
C ASP A 417 10.54 -8.80 -20.53
N ALA A 418 10.19 -8.78 -19.24
CA ALA A 418 8.94 -8.23 -18.77
C ALA A 418 8.84 -6.70 -19.00
N LEU A 419 9.95 -5.98 -18.88
CA LEU A 419 10.03 -4.55 -19.17
C LEU A 419 9.97 -4.25 -20.67
N GLU A 420 10.53 -5.10 -21.53
CA GLU A 420 10.38 -5.00 -22.99
C GLU A 420 8.90 -5.12 -23.39
N GLU A 421 8.18 -6.08 -22.82
CA GLU A 421 6.75 -6.21 -23.04
C GLU A 421 5.95 -5.04 -22.43
N ALA A 422 6.31 -4.59 -21.22
CA ALA A 422 5.71 -3.42 -20.60
C ALA A 422 5.88 -2.16 -21.46
N GLN A 423 7.07 -1.97 -22.04
CA GLN A 423 7.37 -0.87 -22.94
C GLN A 423 6.49 -0.91 -24.19
N ARG A 424 6.33 -2.10 -24.80
CA ARG A 424 5.45 -2.30 -25.97
C ARG A 424 4.00 -1.95 -25.65
N ILE A 425 3.48 -2.48 -24.54
CA ILE A 425 2.09 -2.25 -24.10
C ILE A 425 1.86 -0.77 -23.74
N ALA A 426 2.78 -0.15 -22.98
CA ALA A 426 2.69 1.25 -22.60
C ALA A 426 2.70 2.18 -23.82
N THR A 427 3.58 1.89 -24.80
CA THR A 427 3.64 2.65 -26.06
C THR A 427 2.33 2.50 -26.85
N ALA A 428 1.79 1.27 -26.96
CA ALA A 428 0.52 1.02 -27.63
C ALA A 428 -0.67 1.70 -26.94
N LYS A 429 -0.63 1.85 -25.60
CA LYS A 429 -1.61 2.61 -24.81
C LYS A 429 -1.47 4.13 -24.90
N GLY A 430 -0.49 4.64 -25.66
CA GLY A 430 -0.31 6.08 -25.89
C GLY A 430 0.60 6.77 -24.86
N ALA A 431 1.52 6.04 -24.22
CA ALA A 431 2.55 6.68 -23.40
C ALA A 431 3.34 7.70 -24.24
N LEU A 432 3.50 8.92 -23.73
CA LEU A 432 4.34 9.95 -24.35
C LEU A 432 5.81 9.53 -24.40
N LYS A 433 6.27 8.78 -23.40
CA LYS A 433 7.62 8.22 -23.34
C LYS A 433 7.61 6.91 -22.56
N ALA A 434 8.24 5.88 -23.10
CA ALA A 434 8.54 4.63 -22.40
C ALA A 434 10.01 4.28 -22.67
N VAL A 435 10.91 4.52 -21.71
CA VAL A 435 12.37 4.43 -21.91
C VAL A 435 13.04 3.67 -20.76
N VAL A 436 13.82 2.66 -21.13
CA VAL A 436 14.64 1.88 -20.19
C VAL A 436 15.68 2.80 -19.54
N LEU A 437 15.79 2.71 -18.22
CA LEU A 437 16.75 3.49 -17.44
C LEU A 437 18.12 2.79 -17.42
N ALA A 438 19.19 3.57 -17.52
CA ALA A 438 20.56 3.10 -17.40
C ALA A 438 20.93 2.86 -15.92
N VAL A 439 20.32 1.84 -15.32
CA VAL A 439 20.55 1.40 -13.94
C VAL A 439 20.92 -0.07 -13.92
N SER A 440 21.61 -0.49 -12.86
CA SER A 440 22.12 -1.86 -12.74
C SER A 440 21.03 -2.90 -12.48
N GLY A 441 19.89 -2.51 -11.88
CA GLY A 441 18.85 -3.47 -11.51
C GLY A 441 17.47 -2.87 -11.27
N ALA A 442 16.51 -3.74 -10.91
CA ALA A 442 15.11 -3.43 -10.67
C ALA A 442 14.90 -2.98 -9.21
N PHE A 443 15.32 -1.76 -8.92
CA PHE A 443 15.22 -1.20 -7.57
C PHE A 443 13.76 -0.98 -7.15
N HIS A 444 13.53 -0.96 -5.83
CA HIS A 444 12.20 -0.75 -5.24
C HIS A 444 11.21 -1.86 -5.62
N THR A 445 11.70 -3.10 -5.69
CA THR A 445 10.92 -4.32 -5.93
C THR A 445 11.41 -5.46 -5.04
N GLU A 446 10.64 -6.54 -4.97
CA GLU A 446 11.02 -7.76 -4.24
C GLU A 446 12.36 -8.38 -4.67
N LEU A 447 12.85 -8.07 -5.89
CA LEU A 447 14.17 -8.50 -6.35
C LEU A 447 15.32 -7.93 -5.49
N MET A 448 15.06 -6.85 -4.75
CA MET A 448 16.00 -6.26 -3.79
C MET A 448 15.92 -6.86 -2.38
N SER A 449 15.17 -7.94 -2.16
CA SER A 449 15.05 -8.57 -0.83
C SER A 449 16.39 -8.94 -0.18
N PRO A 450 17.40 -9.47 -0.91
CA PRO A 450 18.71 -9.71 -0.31
C PRO A 450 19.38 -8.42 0.18
N ALA A 451 19.20 -7.32 -0.54
CA ALA A 451 19.73 -6.01 -0.15
C ALA A 451 19.00 -5.42 1.06
N ARG A 452 17.68 -5.63 1.17
CA ARG A 452 16.89 -5.29 2.36
C ARG A 452 17.44 -6.00 3.60
N ASP A 453 17.74 -7.28 3.50
CA ASP A 453 18.19 -8.07 4.64
C ASP A 453 19.59 -7.62 5.12
N ALA A 454 20.52 -7.38 4.17
CA ALA A 454 21.82 -6.80 4.46
C ALA A 454 21.73 -5.39 5.09
N LEU A 455 20.82 -4.55 4.57
CA LEU A 455 20.59 -3.21 5.11
C LEU A 455 20.00 -3.27 6.53
N THR A 456 19.09 -4.20 6.80
CA THR A 456 18.50 -4.40 8.13
C THR A 456 19.60 -4.68 9.15
N ALA A 457 20.51 -5.61 8.83
CA ALA A 457 21.65 -5.92 9.67
C ALA A 457 22.56 -4.69 9.87
N ALA A 458 22.82 -3.89 8.83
CA ALA A 458 23.61 -2.66 8.97
C ALA A 458 22.94 -1.62 9.89
N LEU A 459 21.62 -1.45 9.79
CA LEU A 459 20.85 -0.53 10.63
C LEU A 459 20.83 -0.96 12.11
N ASP A 460 21.03 -2.25 12.40
CA ASP A 460 21.19 -2.74 13.78
C ASP A 460 22.52 -2.33 14.42
N THR A 461 23.53 -1.99 13.62
CA THR A 461 24.86 -1.62 14.11
C THR A 461 25.05 -0.13 14.37
N VAL A 462 24.08 0.71 13.97
CA VAL A 462 24.18 2.17 14.06
C VAL A 462 23.17 2.78 15.01
N THR A 463 23.48 3.97 15.52
CA THR A 463 22.54 4.74 16.35
C THR A 463 21.63 5.58 15.47
N ILE A 464 20.32 5.38 15.61
CA ILE A 464 19.29 6.19 14.96
C ILE A 464 18.57 7.01 16.04
N ASN A 465 18.53 8.32 15.83
CA ASN A 465 17.86 9.28 16.68
C ASN A 465 16.62 9.84 16.01
N ASP A 466 15.73 10.41 16.80
CA ASP A 466 14.63 11.19 16.27
C ASP A 466 15.16 12.42 15.53
N PRO A 467 14.70 12.67 14.29
CA PRO A 467 15.19 13.79 13.51
C PRO A 467 14.82 15.13 14.19
N VAL A 468 15.65 16.16 14.01
CA VAL A 468 15.42 17.50 14.59
C VAL A 468 14.37 18.30 13.80
N ILE A 469 14.18 17.96 12.53
CA ILE A 469 13.15 18.48 11.64
C ILE A 469 12.42 17.30 10.98
N PRO A 470 11.15 17.46 10.54
CA PRO A 470 10.45 16.40 9.82
C PRO A 470 11.23 15.92 8.59
N VAL A 471 11.33 14.61 8.41
CA VAL A 471 11.88 13.96 7.22
C VAL A 471 10.81 13.07 6.59
N TYR A 472 10.54 13.25 5.30
CA TYR A 472 9.48 12.52 4.60
C TYR A 472 9.98 11.16 4.09
N SER A 473 9.17 10.13 4.34
CA SER A 473 9.45 8.76 3.94
C SER A 473 9.02 8.49 2.50
N ASN A 474 9.86 7.80 1.75
CA ASN A 474 9.62 7.35 0.39
C ASN A 474 8.56 6.25 0.34
N VAL A 475 8.42 5.46 1.41
CA VAL A 475 7.44 4.36 1.49
C VAL A 475 6.02 4.89 1.68
N THR A 476 5.86 5.90 2.53
CA THR A 476 4.53 6.41 2.93
C THR A 476 4.15 7.73 2.27
N GLY A 477 5.13 8.54 1.85
CA GLY A 477 4.90 9.92 1.43
C GLY A 477 4.68 10.90 2.61
N GLU A 478 4.82 10.43 3.85
CA GLU A 478 4.54 11.17 5.08
C GLU A 478 5.80 11.30 5.96
N PRO A 479 5.84 12.25 6.92
CA PRO A 479 6.96 12.37 7.85
C PRO A 479 7.20 11.11 8.68
N PHE A 480 8.47 10.77 8.93
CA PHE A 480 8.82 9.80 9.96
C PHE A 480 8.31 10.24 11.33
N ARG A 481 7.83 9.28 12.13
CA ARG A 481 7.28 9.54 13.47
C ARG A 481 8.39 9.68 14.51
N ASP A 482 9.36 8.77 14.48
CA ASP A 482 10.44 8.63 15.44
C ASP A 482 11.55 7.72 14.87
N ALA A 483 12.63 7.54 15.62
CA ALA A 483 13.77 6.69 15.28
C ALA A 483 13.38 5.24 14.98
N LYS A 484 12.41 4.68 15.72
CA LYS A 484 11.94 3.31 15.52
C LYS A 484 11.26 3.17 14.16
N HIS A 485 10.40 4.12 13.82
CA HIS A 485 9.77 4.15 12.51
C HIS A 485 10.79 4.27 11.36
N ILE A 486 11.86 5.04 11.53
CA ILE A 486 12.95 5.11 10.54
C ILE A 486 13.57 3.72 10.32
N LYS A 487 13.91 3.03 11.41
CA LYS A 487 14.52 1.69 11.37
C LYS A 487 13.61 0.65 10.70
N GLU A 488 12.30 0.75 10.90
CA GLU A 488 11.30 -0.10 10.24
C GLU A 488 11.13 0.21 8.74
N MET A 489 11.20 1.49 8.35
CA MET A 489 10.89 1.92 6.98
C MET A 489 12.07 1.83 6.01
N LEU A 490 13.32 2.08 6.46
CA LEU A 490 14.47 2.08 5.55
C LEU A 490 14.69 0.73 4.83
N PRO A 491 14.55 -0.44 5.48
CA PRO A 491 14.56 -1.72 4.77
C PRO A 491 13.40 -1.85 3.77
N ARG A 492 12.19 -1.49 4.18
CA ARG A 492 11.00 -1.51 3.31
C ARG A 492 11.20 -0.66 2.06
N GLN A 493 11.87 0.48 2.19
CA GLN A 493 12.21 1.38 1.08
C GLN A 493 12.91 0.68 -0.09
N LEU A 494 13.71 -0.37 0.16
CA LEU A 494 14.46 -1.05 -0.90
C LEU A 494 13.57 -1.92 -1.80
N VAL A 495 12.43 -2.39 -1.27
CA VAL A 495 11.55 -3.36 -1.91
C VAL A 495 10.14 -2.82 -2.18
N GLU A 496 9.83 -1.63 -1.67
CA GLU A 496 8.55 -0.97 -1.85
C GLU A 496 8.66 0.28 -2.72
N PRO A 497 7.56 0.69 -3.39
CA PRO A 497 7.60 1.80 -4.33
C PRO A 497 7.91 3.14 -3.66
N VAL A 498 8.67 3.98 -4.36
CA VAL A 498 8.97 5.37 -3.93
C VAL A 498 7.80 6.29 -4.26
N ARG A 499 7.14 6.84 -3.24
CA ARG A 499 6.02 7.79 -3.32
C ARG A 499 6.49 9.24 -3.39
N TRP A 500 7.29 9.57 -4.40
CA TRP A 500 7.89 10.90 -4.54
C TRP A 500 6.87 11.99 -4.91
N GLU A 501 5.94 11.70 -5.82
CA GLU A 501 4.87 12.62 -6.20
C GLU A 501 4.03 13.03 -4.96
N GLY A 502 3.65 12.04 -4.14
CA GLY A 502 2.91 12.27 -2.90
C GLY A 502 3.71 13.11 -1.90
N THR A 503 5.01 12.81 -1.75
CA THR A 503 5.92 13.60 -0.91
C THR A 503 5.94 15.07 -1.34
N LEU A 504 6.16 15.36 -2.62
CA LEU A 504 6.21 16.73 -3.13
C LEU A 504 4.85 17.45 -2.98
N LYS A 505 3.73 16.77 -3.25
CA LYS A 505 2.38 17.33 -3.02
C LYS A 505 2.15 17.66 -1.56
N ASN A 506 2.54 16.77 -0.65
CA ASN A 506 2.38 16.97 0.79
C ASN A 506 3.25 18.13 1.30
N LEU A 507 4.47 18.30 0.77
CA LEU A 507 5.33 19.44 1.10
C LEU A 507 4.69 20.77 0.67
N VAL A 508 4.18 20.84 -0.57
CA VAL A 508 3.50 22.05 -1.07
C VAL A 508 2.24 22.35 -0.24
N ALA A 509 1.42 21.34 0.03
CA ALA A 509 0.23 21.48 0.88
C ALA A 509 0.56 21.93 2.31
N ALA A 510 1.73 21.55 2.84
CA ALA A 510 2.24 22.01 4.13
C ALA A 510 2.89 23.41 4.09
N GLY A 511 2.73 24.15 2.99
CA GLY A 511 3.22 25.53 2.83
C GLY A 511 4.73 25.63 2.56
N LYS A 512 5.37 24.56 2.10
CA LYS A 512 6.82 24.53 1.80
C LYS A 512 7.07 25.00 0.37
N THR A 513 7.06 26.31 0.19
CA THR A 513 7.12 26.97 -1.13
C THR A 513 8.53 27.38 -1.55
N GLN A 514 9.54 27.31 -0.66
CA GLN A 514 10.93 27.61 -0.97
C GLN A 514 11.78 26.34 -0.91
N LEU A 515 11.85 25.63 -2.03
CA LEU A 515 12.54 24.34 -2.10
C LEU A 515 13.97 24.50 -2.63
N TYR A 516 14.89 23.74 -2.03
CA TYR A 516 16.29 23.66 -2.42
C TYR A 516 16.62 22.21 -2.79
N GLU A 517 17.13 21.95 -4.00
CA GLU A 517 17.77 20.67 -4.37
C GLU A 517 19.25 20.76 -4.01
N LEU A 518 19.67 19.97 -3.03
CA LEU A 518 21.02 19.97 -2.48
C LEU A 518 21.77 18.72 -2.95
N GLY A 519 22.58 18.90 -3.99
CA GLY A 519 23.31 17.82 -4.66
C GLY A 519 23.48 18.10 -6.15
N PRO A 520 24.14 17.20 -6.89
CA PRO A 520 24.37 17.38 -8.32
C PRO A 520 23.05 17.28 -9.11
N GLY A 521 22.98 17.99 -10.23
CA GLY A 521 21.84 17.95 -11.14
C GLY A 521 20.69 18.91 -10.79
N ALA A 522 19.53 18.63 -11.39
CA ALA A 522 18.31 19.44 -11.28
C ALA A 522 17.06 18.57 -11.47
N GLN A 523 17.16 17.28 -11.15
CA GLN A 523 16.15 16.29 -11.47
C GLN A 523 14.87 16.57 -10.68
N ILE A 524 15.01 16.84 -9.37
CA ILE A 524 13.88 17.13 -8.50
C ILE A 524 13.20 18.43 -8.91
N LYS A 525 13.97 19.48 -9.22
CA LYS A 525 13.42 20.73 -9.76
C LYS A 525 12.60 20.49 -11.02
N ALA A 526 13.07 19.66 -11.95
CA ALA A 526 12.33 19.32 -13.16
C ALA A 526 11.00 18.61 -12.86
N MET A 527 10.98 17.74 -11.84
CA MET A 527 9.75 17.06 -11.38
C MET A 527 8.77 18.03 -10.70
N VAL A 528 9.25 18.97 -9.88
CA VAL A 528 8.39 19.97 -9.22
C VAL A 528 7.67 20.86 -10.22
N ARG A 529 8.26 21.15 -11.39
CA ARG A 529 7.57 21.87 -12.48
C ARG A 529 6.26 21.21 -12.92
N ARG A 530 6.17 19.88 -12.81
CA ARG A 530 4.98 19.09 -13.16
C ARG A 530 3.94 19.02 -12.02
N ILE A 531 4.28 19.54 -10.84
CA ILE A 531 3.45 19.49 -9.64
C ILE A 531 2.90 20.88 -9.34
N ASP A 532 3.79 21.86 -9.22
CA ASP A 532 3.44 23.24 -8.92
C ASP A 532 4.43 24.20 -9.59
N ASN A 533 3.94 24.95 -10.58
CA ASN A 533 4.76 25.88 -11.35
C ASN A 533 5.15 27.14 -10.54
N SER A 534 4.37 27.52 -9.53
CA SER A 534 4.70 28.64 -8.65
C SER A 534 5.88 28.27 -7.76
N VAL A 535 5.83 27.10 -7.12
CA VAL A 535 6.93 26.60 -6.29
C VAL A 535 8.18 26.33 -7.13
N TRP A 536 8.01 25.78 -8.34
CA TRP A 536 9.13 25.58 -9.29
C TRP A 536 9.88 26.89 -9.61
N SER A 537 9.16 28.01 -9.75
CA SER A 537 9.77 29.29 -10.11
C SER A 537 10.76 29.79 -9.03
N GLY A 538 10.46 29.54 -7.75
CA GLY A 538 11.31 29.88 -6.61
C GLY A 538 12.32 28.78 -6.23
N PHE A 539 12.30 27.65 -6.91
CA PHE A 539 13.12 26.48 -6.60
C PHE A 539 14.60 26.74 -6.92
N LYS A 540 15.50 26.54 -5.93
CA LYS A 540 16.94 26.73 -6.08
C LYS A 540 17.69 25.39 -6.13
N ASN A 541 18.74 25.31 -6.93
CA ASN A 541 19.62 24.14 -6.98
C ASN A 541 20.98 24.55 -6.46
N MET A 542 21.51 23.77 -5.53
CA MET A 542 22.85 23.93 -4.97
C MET A 542 23.64 22.67 -5.25
N ALA A 543 24.50 22.73 -6.27
CA ALA A 543 25.46 21.67 -6.53
C ALA A 543 26.65 21.79 -5.55
N ALA A 544 27.30 20.66 -5.28
CA ALA A 544 28.51 20.61 -4.47
C ALA A 544 29.77 20.64 -5.35
#